data_AF-A0A5Q4SL87-F1
#
_entry.id   AF-A0A5Q4SL87-F1
#
_cell.length_a   1.000
_cell.length_b   1.000
_cell.length_c   1.000
_cell.angle_alpha   90.00
_cell.angle_beta   90.00
_cell.angle_gamma   90.00
#
_symmetry.space_group_name_H-M   'P 1'
#
loop_
_entity.id
_entity.type
_entity.pdbx_description
1 polymer ?
#
loop_
_entity_poly.entity_id
_entity_poly.type
_entity_poly.pdbx_seq_one_letter_code
_entity_poly.pdbx_strand_id
1 'polypeptide(L)'
;MSNLSLAVRDANTMLRRNLLHARRYPSLTLNLLLTPVMLLLLFVYIFGDTMSGGAGRSEYIAYIVPGILLMTIGSTTIGTAVSVSTDMNEGIIARFRTMAIH
;
A
#
# COMPACT_ATOMS: atom_id res chain seq x y z
N MET A 1 14.70 31.34 -6.48
CA MET A 1 13.56 30.41 -6.33
C MET A 1 13.87 29.49 -5.16
N SER A 2 12.94 29.29 -4.22
CA SER A 2 13.21 28.51 -2.99
C SER A 2 13.45 27.03 -3.32
N ASN A 3 14.50 26.42 -2.75
CA ASN A 3 14.84 25.00 -2.91
C ASN A 3 13.65 24.06 -2.59
N LEU A 4 12.76 24.51 -1.71
CA LEU A 4 11.54 23.80 -1.32
C LEU A 4 10.53 23.70 -2.47
N SER A 5 10.45 24.73 -3.33
CA SER A 5 9.54 24.73 -4.49
C SER A 5 9.97 23.75 -5.59
N LEU A 6 11.28 23.52 -5.73
CA LEU A 6 11.83 22.54 -6.67
C LEU A 6 11.60 21.12 -6.15
N ALA A 7 11.91 20.86 -4.87
CA ALA A 7 11.69 19.56 -4.24
C ALA A 7 10.21 19.13 -4.29
N VAL A 8 9.27 20.06 -4.06
CA VAL A 8 7.83 19.78 -4.15
C VAL A 8 7.40 19.48 -5.58
N ARG A 9 7.96 20.17 -6.59
CA ARG A 9 7.66 19.90 -8.01
C ARG A 9 8.15 18.51 -8.41
N ASP A 10 9.38 18.15 -8.05
CA ASP A 10 9.96 16.84 -8.38
C ASP A 10 9.19 15.70 -7.69
N ALA A 11 8.84 15.89 -6.42
CA ALA A 11 8.01 14.94 -5.68
C ALA A 11 6.62 14.76 -6.30
N ASN A 12 6.01 15.83 -6.81
CA ASN A 12 4.70 15.77 -7.45
C ASN A 12 4.76 15.01 -8.81
N THR A 13 5.84 15.20 -9.57
CA THR A 13 6.07 14.47 -10.82
C THR A 13 6.28 12.97 -10.56
N MET A 14 7.08 12.63 -9.54
CA MET A 14 7.26 11.25 -9.06
C MET A 14 5.93 10.62 -8.61
N LEU A 15 5.14 11.34 -7.81
CA LEU A 15 3.85 10.90 -7.31
C LEU A 15 2.86 10.65 -8.46
N ARG A 16 2.79 11.57 -9.43
CA ARG A 16 1.96 11.41 -10.63
C ARG A 16 2.36 10.17 -11.43
N ARG A 17 3.67 9.91 -11.59
CA ARG A 17 4.18 8.70 -12.26
C ARG A 17 3.73 7.44 -11.52
N ASN A 18 3.90 7.42 -10.20
CA ASN A 18 3.56 6.27 -9.37
C ASN A 18 2.04 5.97 -9.40
N LEU A 19 1.21 7.00 -9.31
CA LEU A 19 -0.26 6.88 -9.45
C LEU A 19 -0.67 6.38 -10.85
N LEU A 20 0.02 6.80 -11.92
CA LEU A 20 -0.21 6.28 -13.26
C LEU A 20 0.16 4.80 -13.40
N HIS A 21 1.25 4.36 -12.76
CA HIS A 21 1.61 2.94 -12.70
C HIS A 21 0.57 2.14 -11.91
N ALA A 22 0.15 2.63 -10.74
CA ALA A 22 -0.89 1.99 -9.93
C ALA A 22 -2.22 1.85 -10.70
N ARG A 23 -2.56 2.83 -11.56
CA ARG A 23 -3.75 2.79 -12.42
C ARG A 23 -3.59 1.86 -13.63
N ARG A 24 -2.40 1.78 -14.22
CA ARG A 24 -2.12 0.93 -15.41
C ARG A 24 -1.88 -0.53 -15.07
N TYR A 25 -1.45 -0.83 -13.85
CA TYR A 25 -1.29 -2.19 -13.32
C TYR A 25 -2.32 -2.49 -12.21
N PRO A 26 -3.62 -2.50 -12.55
CA PRO A 26 -4.67 -2.72 -11.56
C PRO A 26 -4.62 -4.12 -10.93
N SER A 27 -3.98 -5.10 -11.59
CA SER A 27 -3.85 -6.46 -11.07
C SER A 27 -3.03 -6.53 -9.77
N LEU A 28 -1.96 -5.73 -9.68
CA LEU A 28 -1.10 -5.66 -8.49
C LEU A 28 -1.85 -5.02 -7.31
N THR A 29 -2.54 -3.91 -7.57
CA THR A 29 -3.37 -3.21 -6.58
C THR A 29 -4.57 -4.06 -6.14
N LEU A 30 -5.23 -4.76 -7.07
CA LEU A 30 -6.32 -5.68 -6.75
C LEU A 30 -5.85 -6.84 -5.88
N ASN A 31 -4.74 -7.49 -6.21
CA ASN A 31 -4.23 -8.63 -5.44
C ASN A 31 -3.84 -8.24 -4.01
N LEU A 32 -3.25 -7.05 -3.85
CA LEU A 32 -2.91 -6.46 -2.55
C LEU A 32 -4.14 -6.24 -1.66
N LEU A 33 -5.27 -5.85 -2.25
CA LEU A 33 -6.54 -5.65 -1.55
C LEU A 33 -7.35 -6.94 -1.40
N LEU A 34 -7.22 -7.90 -2.32
CA LEU A 34 -7.97 -9.16 -2.28
C LEU A 34 -7.52 -10.05 -1.12
N THR A 35 -6.21 -10.17 -0.92
CA THR A 35 -5.60 -10.98 0.15
C THR A 35 -6.17 -10.67 1.55
N PRO A 36 -6.19 -9.40 2.01
CA PRO A 36 -6.74 -9.06 3.32
C PRO A 36 -8.27 -9.18 3.40
N VAL A 37 -8.99 -8.93 2.30
CA VAL A 37 -10.45 -9.15 2.24
C VAL A 37 -10.78 -10.62 2.39
N MET A 38 -10.05 -11.50 1.68
CA MET A 38 -10.21 -12.95 1.81
C MET A 38 -9.91 -13.42 3.24
N LEU A 39 -8.88 -12.87 3.87
CA LEU A 39 -8.55 -13.16 5.26
C LEU A 39 -9.67 -12.74 6.22
N LEU A 40 -10.23 -11.54 6.02
CA LEU A 40 -11.40 -11.06 6.77
C LEU A 40 -12.61 -11.98 6.56
N LEU A 41 -12.91 -12.37 5.33
CA LEU A 41 -14.02 -13.29 5.04
C LEU A 41 -13.81 -14.65 5.71
N LEU A 42 -12.60 -15.20 5.66
CA LEU A 42 -12.24 -16.44 6.34
C LEU A 42 -12.45 -16.33 7.86
N PHE A 43 -11.89 -15.29 8.49
CA PHE A 43 -11.98 -15.14 9.93
C PHE A 43 -13.40 -14.81 10.42
N VAL A 44 -14.16 -14.03 9.66
CA VAL A 44 -15.53 -13.66 10.04
C VAL A 44 -16.51 -14.79 9.76
N TYR A 45 -16.44 -15.45 8.60
CA TYR A 45 -17.43 -16.47 8.21
C TYR A 45 -17.11 -17.88 8.65
N ILE A 46 -15.83 -18.28 8.61
CA ILE A 46 -15.44 -19.66 8.93
C ILE A 46 -15.00 -19.77 10.39
N PHE A 47 -14.17 -18.84 10.86
CA PHE A 47 -13.70 -18.85 12.25
C PHE A 47 -14.55 -18.03 13.22
N GLY A 48 -15.51 -17.24 12.73
CA GLY A 48 -16.28 -16.33 13.59
C GLY A 48 -17.10 -17.08 14.64
N ASP A 49 -17.72 -18.19 14.26
CA ASP A 49 -18.57 -18.95 15.19
C ASP A 49 -17.75 -19.81 16.16
N THR A 50 -16.58 -20.30 15.73
CA THR A 50 -15.70 -21.15 16.55
C THR A 50 -14.76 -20.36 17.48
N MET A 51 -14.26 -19.20 17.03
CA MET A 51 -13.37 -18.34 17.82
C MET A 51 -14.10 -17.27 18.64
N SER A 52 -15.41 -17.06 18.47
CA SER A 52 -16.16 -16.08 19.28
C SER A 52 -16.24 -16.42 20.77
N GLY A 53 -15.86 -17.65 21.18
CA GLY A 53 -15.74 -18.04 22.58
C GLY A 53 -17.03 -17.89 23.40
N GLY A 54 -18.20 -17.81 22.75
CA GLY A 54 -19.49 -17.56 23.40
C GLY A 54 -19.86 -16.08 23.62
N ALA A 55 -18.96 -15.14 23.32
CA ALA A 55 -19.19 -13.68 23.45
C ALA A 55 -20.03 -13.08 22.31
N GLY A 56 -20.26 -13.85 21.25
CA GLY A 56 -21.05 -13.44 20.09
C GLY A 56 -20.21 -12.89 18.95
N ARG A 57 -20.72 -13.08 17.73
CA ARG A 57 -19.99 -12.82 16.48
C ARG A 57 -19.61 -11.34 16.28
N SER A 58 -20.39 -10.41 16.80
CA SER A 58 -20.14 -8.96 16.70
C SER A 58 -18.90 -8.51 17.47
N GLU A 59 -18.67 -9.05 18.66
CA GLU A 59 -17.56 -8.65 19.52
C GLU A 59 -16.21 -9.18 18.98
N TYR A 60 -16.24 -10.38 18.40
CA TYR A 60 -15.10 -10.97 17.70
C TYR A 60 -14.70 -10.19 16.44
N ILE A 61 -15.68 -9.72 15.64
CA ILE A 61 -15.42 -8.86 14.47
C ILE A 61 -14.74 -7.56 14.91
N ALA A 62 -15.25 -6.90 15.96
CA ALA A 62 -14.67 -5.66 16.48
C ALA A 62 -13.21 -5.82 16.95
N TYR A 63 -12.85 -7.00 17.45
CA TYR A 63 -11.49 -7.34 17.85
C TYR A 63 -10.54 -7.59 16.67
N ILE A 64 -10.97 -8.39 15.68
CA ILE A 64 -10.06 -8.88 14.64
C ILE A 64 -9.85 -7.91 13.47
N VAL A 65 -10.89 -7.12 13.13
CA VAL A 65 -10.84 -6.14 12.03
C VAL A 65 -9.66 -5.17 12.13
N PRO A 66 -9.43 -4.46 13.25
CA PRO A 66 -8.30 -3.54 13.34
C PRO A 66 -6.94 -4.23 13.20
N GLY A 67 -6.78 -5.46 13.72
CA GLY A 67 -5.55 -6.23 13.57
C GLY A 67 -5.23 -6.58 12.11
N ILE A 68 -6.23 -7.08 11.37
CA ILE A 68 -6.07 -7.40 9.94
C ILE A 68 -5.81 -6.11 9.13
N LEU A 69 -6.49 -5.01 9.46
CA LEU A 69 -6.25 -3.72 8.79
C LEU A 69 -4.82 -3.22 9.02
N LEU A 70 -4.29 -3.30 10.24
CA LEU A 70 -2.90 -2.91 10.52
C LEU A 70 -1.90 -3.79 9.77
N MET A 71 -2.13 -5.11 9.73
CA MET A 71 -1.29 -6.04 8.98
C MET A 71 -1.33 -5.75 7.48
N THR A 72 -2.50 -5.39 6.96
CA THR A 72 -2.70 -4.98 5.57
C THR A 72 -1.89 -3.74 5.24
N ILE A 73 -2.07 -2.66 6.02
CA ILE A 73 -1.37 -1.40 5.81
C ILE A 73 0.14 -1.64 5.88
N GLY A 74 0.62 -2.35 6.89
CA GLY A 74 2.04 -2.72 7.02
C GLY A 74 2.56 -3.44 5.77
N SER A 75 1.82 -4.43 5.27
CA SER A 75 2.19 -5.19 4.08
C SER A 75 2.24 -4.32 2.81
N THR A 76 1.36 -3.34 2.67
CA THR A 76 1.37 -2.44 1.50
C THR A 76 2.63 -1.57 1.43
N THR A 77 3.22 -1.20 2.58
CA THR A 77 4.46 -0.40 2.61
C THR A 77 5.65 -1.11 1.99
N ILE A 78 5.67 -2.45 2.03
CA ILE A 78 6.74 -3.27 1.45
C ILE A 78 6.81 -3.08 -0.07
N GLY A 79 5.65 -3.07 -0.75
CA GLY A 79 5.59 -2.88 -2.20
C GLY A 79 6.16 -1.53 -2.63
N THR A 80 5.83 -0.46 -1.90
CA THR A 80 6.40 0.87 -2.14
C THR A 80 7.90 0.91 -1.83
N ALA A 81 8.34 0.31 -0.74
CA ALA A 81 9.76 0.25 -0.37
C ALA A 81 10.60 -0.46 -1.45
N VAL A 82 10.11 -1.58 -1.99
CA VAL A 82 10.76 -2.30 -3.09
C VAL A 82 10.81 -1.41 -4.33
N SER A 83 9.69 -0.78 -4.73
CA SER A 83 9.66 0.11 -5.90
C SER A 83 10.65 1.27 -5.77
N VAL A 84 10.74 1.88 -4.59
CA VAL A 84 11.69 2.98 -4.32
C VAL A 84 13.13 2.46 -4.33
N SER A 85 13.39 1.28 -3.78
CA SER A 85 14.72 0.65 -3.84
C SER A 85 15.14 0.37 -5.28
N THR A 86 14.24 -0.11 -6.12
CA THR A 86 14.49 -0.33 -7.55
C THR A 86 14.78 1.00 -8.24
N ASP A 87 13.99 2.04 -8.00
CA ASP A 87 14.20 3.39 -8.56
C ASP A 87 15.57 3.99 -8.17
N MET A 88 16.06 3.69 -6.96
CA MET A 88 17.41 4.08 -6.50
C MET A 88 18.50 3.31 -7.23
N ASN A 89 18.32 2.00 -7.43
CA ASN A 89 19.32 1.13 -8.08
C ASN A 89 19.39 1.33 -9.60
N GLU A 90 18.26 1.64 -10.26
CA GLU A 90 18.18 1.86 -11.71
C GLU A 90 18.70 3.24 -12.15
N GLY A 91 19.11 4.11 -11.22
CA GLY A 91 19.71 5.39 -11.54
C GLY A 91 18.72 6.46 -12.03
N ILE A 92 17.42 6.23 -11.87
CA ILE A 92 16.37 7.22 -12.23
C ILE A 92 16.59 8.53 -11.47
N ILE A 93 17.04 8.45 -10.22
CA ILE A 93 17.40 9.61 -9.40
C ILE A 93 18.59 10.38 -9.99
N ALA A 94 19.60 9.68 -10.51
CA ALA A 94 20.74 10.33 -11.19
C ALA A 94 20.30 11.02 -12.48
N ARG A 95 19.32 10.45 -13.19
CA ARG A 95 18.71 11.05 -14.37
C ARG A 95 17.93 12.32 -14.04
N PHE A 96 17.17 12.31 -12.95
CA PHE A 96 16.46 13.49 -12.44
C PHE A 96 17.41 14.60 -11.96
N ARG A 97 18.60 14.22 -11.49
CA ARG A 97 19.65 15.18 -11.08
C ARG A 97 20.42 15.79 -12.27
N THR A 98 20.34 15.18 -13.46
CA THR A 98 21.14 15.57 -14.65
C THR A 98 20.31 16.13 -15.81
N MET A 99 19.02 15.79 -15.90
CA MET A 99 18.08 16.32 -16.88
C MET A 99 17.09 17.27 -16.20
N ALA A 100 16.87 18.45 -16.76
CA ALA A 100 15.79 19.33 -16.33
C ALA A 100 14.45 18.64 -16.63
N ILE A 101 13.78 18.18 -15.58
CA ILE A 101 12.42 17.68 -15.67
C ILE A 101 11.54 18.91 -15.49
N HIS A 102 10.70 19.21 -16.47
CA HIS A 102 9.67 20.23 -16.40
C HIS A 102 8.30 19.55 -16.55
#